data_AF-A0A7L9C016-F1
#
_entry.id   AF-A0A7L9C016-F1
#
_cell.length_a   1.000
_cell.length_b   1.000
_cell.length_c   1.000
_cell.angle_alpha   90.00
_cell.angle_beta   90.00
_cell.angle_gamma   90.00
#
_symmetry.space_group_name_H-M   'P 1'
#
loop_
_entity.id
_entity.type
_entity.pdbx_description
1 polymer ?
#
loop_
_entity_poly.entity_id
_entity_poly.type
_entity_poly.pdbx_seq_one_letter_code
_entity_poly.pdbx_strand_id
1 'polypeptide(L)'
;MSLTLLFGMGLPWTAGMGLLALLDSSKRSRGWRIGAGWLLGQVLLAAMLYGQSALAGRIQVIGTIIVLMAMGVAIEWVKAHRRRRAERDAITGHPARESVPPVATAEKRLEGPLSRGASAWFAIAVALMAVLTAARLITFVGVALDVPIRADDAYTIWLYKAKVIAGLGTLPLDPVSPFYQAGSYTNYPPLLPLIAAWPAMCLGQWSEGLVGLTWILFYASLIGVVGGALASIGCRRRAIIAAYLAGSIPLACIHVYRPGYADLPLACFVSATVGALLRWRQLGCVTDFVLAVAFASAAACTKREGIGYAVLTLLVFGMAGAAFWQNAPRRVCLIAAFALVAGAAITAWVVDFGDQGRAMTTIRYHPEAWAALMRHGLAWLSLGPAVAVLGALLLGCIVRACLRSGFARGTGAAAWLTAGLLAFIASIFVLTDEARFALNDQTPSRLFLQGLPAMMLAWIGVEQDGRGSCRTMS
;
A
#
# COMPACT_ATOMS: atom_id res chain seq x y z
N MET A 1 24.98 -16.76 6.18
CA MET A 1 24.13 -15.56 6.35
C MET A 1 24.27 -15.08 7.78
N SER A 2 24.65 -13.82 8.04
CA SER A 2 24.83 -13.32 9.41
C SER A 2 23.48 -13.26 10.14
N LEU A 3 23.49 -13.47 11.47
CA LEU A 3 22.30 -13.28 12.31
C LEU A 3 21.72 -11.87 12.15
N THR A 4 22.59 -10.86 11.99
CA THR A 4 22.22 -9.47 11.73
C THR A 4 21.32 -9.32 10.51
N LEU A 5 21.59 -10.04 9.40
CA LEU A 5 20.76 -9.96 8.21
C LEU A 5 19.40 -10.64 8.43
N LEU A 6 19.38 -11.80 9.08
CA LEU A 6 18.15 -12.53 9.38
C LEU A 6 17.22 -11.70 10.27
N PHE A 7 17.76 -11.14 11.36
CA PHE A 7 17.02 -10.25 12.25
C PHE A 7 16.70 -8.92 11.58
N GLY A 8 17.63 -8.35 10.82
CA GLY A 8 17.43 -7.09 10.10
C GLY A 8 16.25 -7.16 9.14
N MET A 9 16.11 -8.24 8.38
CA MET A 9 15.00 -8.40 7.43
C MET A 9 13.69 -8.83 8.12
N GLY A 10 13.77 -9.67 9.16
CA GLY A 10 12.61 -10.24 9.83
C GLY A 10 11.96 -9.33 10.87
N LEU A 11 12.75 -8.56 11.63
CA LEU A 11 12.24 -7.75 12.74
C LEU A 11 11.32 -6.61 12.34
N PRO A 12 11.59 -5.82 11.29
CA PRO A 12 10.64 -4.81 10.83
C PRO A 12 9.28 -5.43 10.52
N TRP A 13 9.27 -6.61 9.89
CA TRP A 13 8.03 -7.32 9.56
C TRP A 13 7.28 -7.79 10.81
N THR A 14 7.95 -8.43 11.77
CA THR A 14 7.29 -8.90 13.01
C THR A 14 6.79 -7.72 13.86
N ALA A 15 7.57 -6.64 13.93
CA ALA A 15 7.20 -5.37 14.54
C ALA A 15 5.91 -4.81 13.91
N GLY A 16 5.87 -4.69 12.58
CA GLY A 16 4.71 -4.18 11.86
C GLY A 16 3.48 -5.07 12.01
N MET A 17 3.63 -6.40 11.95
CA MET A 17 2.55 -7.35 12.26
C MET A 17 2.04 -7.21 13.70
N GLY A 18 2.95 -7.00 14.64
CA GLY A 18 2.63 -6.80 16.05
C GLY A 18 1.83 -5.52 16.28
N LEU A 19 2.28 -4.40 15.73
CA LEU A 19 1.58 -3.11 15.75
C LEU A 19 0.20 -3.24 15.11
N LEU A 20 0.13 -3.88 13.95
CA LEU A 20 -1.12 -4.09 13.24
C LEU A 20 -2.12 -4.91 14.08
N ALA A 21 -1.64 -5.88 14.87
CA ALA A 21 -2.45 -6.67 15.79
C ALA A 21 -2.86 -5.92 17.06
N LEU A 22 -2.11 -4.90 17.51
CA LEU A 22 -2.50 -4.04 18.63
C LEU A 22 -3.59 -3.04 18.25
N LEU A 23 -3.50 -2.50 17.02
CA LEU A 23 -4.45 -1.58 16.43
C LEU A 23 -5.78 -2.27 16.04
N ASP A 24 -5.87 -3.59 16.19
CA ASP A 24 -6.93 -4.38 15.60
C ASP A 24 -7.58 -5.31 16.62
N SER A 25 -8.81 -5.00 16.98
CA SER A 25 -9.69 -5.89 17.73
C SER A 25 -10.40 -6.91 16.83
N SER A 26 -10.35 -6.74 15.49
CA SER A 26 -11.11 -7.55 14.55
C SER A 26 -10.34 -8.80 14.09
N LYS A 27 -11.06 -9.86 13.71
CA LYS A 27 -10.46 -11.07 13.10
C LYS A 27 -10.05 -10.79 11.64
N ARG A 28 -9.01 -9.98 11.43
CA ARG A 28 -8.45 -9.72 10.09
C ARG A 28 -7.95 -11.00 9.42
N SER A 29 -8.00 -11.01 8.08
CA SER A 29 -7.46 -12.10 7.27
C SER A 29 -5.94 -12.22 7.48
N ARG A 30 -5.41 -13.45 7.34
CA ARG A 30 -3.96 -13.68 7.44
C ARG A 30 -3.19 -12.89 6.36
N GLY A 31 -3.73 -12.83 5.14
CA GLY A 31 -3.13 -12.08 4.03
C GLY A 31 -2.94 -10.60 4.34
N TRP A 32 -3.96 -9.95 4.94
CA TRP A 32 -3.85 -8.55 5.34
C TRP A 32 -2.79 -8.36 6.42
N ARG A 33 -2.78 -9.24 7.43
CA ARG A 33 -1.80 -9.17 8.52
C ARG A 33 -0.36 -9.29 8.00
N ILE A 34 -0.14 -10.20 7.05
CA ILE A 34 1.16 -10.42 6.44
C ILE A 34 1.58 -9.22 5.58
N GLY A 35 0.77 -8.84 4.58
CA GLY A 35 1.12 -7.79 3.63
C GLY A 35 1.16 -6.40 4.27
N ALA A 36 0.05 -5.97 4.87
CA ALA A 36 -0.03 -4.65 5.51
C ALA A 36 0.90 -4.56 6.75
N GLY A 37 1.11 -5.67 7.46
CA GLY A 37 2.06 -5.73 8.58
C GLY A 37 3.49 -5.55 8.10
N TRP A 38 3.88 -6.17 6.98
CA TRP A 38 5.19 -5.94 6.38
C TRP A 38 5.38 -4.48 5.97
N LEU A 39 4.41 -3.87 5.26
CA LEU A 39 4.47 -2.46 4.87
C LEU A 39 4.60 -1.52 6.07
N LEU A 40 3.78 -1.72 7.10
CA LEU A 40 3.83 -0.91 8.31
C LEU A 40 5.19 -1.04 9.02
N GLY A 41 5.76 -2.24 8.98
CA GLY A 41 7.12 -2.51 9.44
C GLY A 41 8.19 -1.71 8.71
N GLN A 42 8.10 -1.64 7.37
CA GLN A 42 9.03 -0.87 6.55
C GLN A 42 8.90 0.64 6.79
N VAL A 43 7.68 1.15 6.98
CA VAL A 43 7.43 2.56 7.33
C VAL A 43 8.06 2.89 8.68
N LEU A 44 7.86 2.04 9.69
CA LEU A 44 8.46 2.21 11.01
C LEU A 44 9.98 2.21 10.92
N LEU A 45 10.57 1.23 10.22
CA LEU A 45 12.01 1.14 10.02
C LEU A 45 12.54 2.43 9.40
N ALA A 46 11.99 2.85 8.26
CA ALA A 46 12.45 4.06 7.57
C ALA A 46 12.32 5.31 8.44
N ALA A 47 11.23 5.46 9.20
CA ALA A 47 11.07 6.55 10.14
C ALA A 47 12.15 6.55 11.25
N MET A 48 12.52 5.37 11.77
CA MET A 48 13.60 5.24 12.75
C MET A 48 14.97 5.59 12.15
N LEU A 49 15.26 5.15 10.91
CA LEU A 49 16.52 5.45 10.23
C LEU A 49 16.63 6.95 9.90
N TYR A 50 15.54 7.55 9.42
CA TYR A 50 15.45 8.99 9.18
C TYR A 50 15.65 9.77 10.48
N GLY A 51 14.93 9.42 11.55
CA GLY A 51 15.06 10.07 12.85
C GLY A 51 16.46 9.97 13.45
N GLN A 52 17.14 8.84 13.32
CA GLN A 52 18.54 8.70 13.73
C GLN A 52 19.49 9.59 12.92
N SER A 53 19.28 9.68 11.61
CA SER A 53 20.07 10.58 10.75
C SER A 53 19.86 12.04 11.14
N ALA A 54 18.61 12.45 11.39
CA ALA A 54 18.25 13.80 11.77
C ALA A 54 18.74 14.21 13.17
N LEU A 55 18.65 13.31 14.15
CA LEU A 55 18.93 13.63 15.55
C LEU A 55 20.37 13.31 15.97
N ALA A 56 20.94 12.23 15.44
CA ALA A 56 22.26 11.73 15.85
C ALA A 56 23.32 11.87 14.75
N GLY A 57 22.95 12.31 13.54
CA GLY A 57 23.85 12.39 12.39
C GLY A 57 24.34 11.04 11.87
N ARG A 58 23.89 9.92 12.44
CA ARG A 58 24.31 8.56 12.10
C ARG A 58 23.23 7.53 12.41
N ILE A 59 23.15 6.50 11.58
CA ILE A 59 22.27 5.34 11.74
C ILE A 59 23.03 4.24 12.49
N GLN A 60 22.44 3.77 13.58
CA GLN A 60 22.96 2.68 14.41
C GLN A 60 22.17 1.40 14.12
N VAL A 61 22.76 0.49 13.33
CA VAL A 61 22.11 -0.78 12.94
C VAL A 61 21.72 -1.61 14.16
N ILE A 62 22.66 -1.84 15.08
CA ILE A 62 22.42 -2.64 16.31
C ILE A 62 21.36 -1.97 17.18
N GLY A 63 21.44 -0.64 17.36
CA GLY A 63 20.44 0.12 18.13
C GLY A 63 19.03 -0.03 17.53
N THR A 64 18.92 0.03 16.21
CA THR A 64 17.64 -0.16 15.49
C THR A 64 17.08 -1.57 15.71
N ILE A 65 17.93 -2.61 15.61
CA ILE A 65 17.54 -4.00 15.88
C ILE A 65 17.04 -4.15 17.33
N ILE A 66 17.76 -3.61 18.32
CA ILE A 66 17.38 -3.64 19.74
C ILE A 66 16.02 -2.98 19.96
N VAL A 67 15.79 -1.80 19.38
CA VAL A 67 14.50 -1.09 19.50
C VAL A 67 13.36 -1.89 18.87
N LEU A 68 13.56 -2.48 17.69
CA LEU A 68 12.54 -3.33 17.05
C LEU A 68 12.23 -4.59 17.88
N MET A 69 13.24 -5.23 18.47
CA MET A 69 13.06 -6.36 19.38
C MET A 69 12.29 -5.95 20.64
N ALA A 70 12.70 -4.85 21.29
CA ALA A 70 12.05 -4.33 22.48
C ALA A 70 10.58 -3.98 22.21
N MET A 71 10.30 -3.39 21.05
CA MET A 71 8.94 -3.11 20.63
C MET A 71 8.12 -4.39 20.42
N GLY A 72 8.71 -5.43 19.80
CA GLY A 72 8.09 -6.75 19.68
C GLY A 72 7.71 -7.36 21.03
N VAL A 73 8.63 -7.31 22.01
CA VAL A 73 8.39 -7.76 23.39
C VAL A 73 7.28 -6.94 24.05
N ALA A 74 7.31 -5.61 23.93
CA ALA A 74 6.29 -4.73 24.48
C ALA A 74 4.90 -5.03 23.88
N ILE A 75 4.83 -5.29 22.58
CA ILE A 75 3.59 -5.66 21.89
C ILE A 75 3.01 -6.96 22.46
N GLU A 76 3.83 -8.00 22.59
CA GLU A 76 3.37 -9.29 23.14
C GLU A 76 3.00 -9.17 24.62
N TRP A 77 3.71 -8.34 25.39
CA TRP A 77 3.36 -8.02 26.76
C TRP A 77 2.00 -7.33 26.86
N VAL A 78 1.72 -6.32 26.02
CA VAL A 78 0.41 -5.66 25.96
C VAL A 78 -0.70 -6.64 25.58
N LYS A 79 -0.46 -7.55 24.62
CA LYS A 79 -1.43 -8.59 24.25
C LYS A 79 -1.70 -9.55 25.41
N ALA A 80 -0.66 -10.02 26.08
CA ALA A 80 -0.78 -10.90 27.24
C ALA A 80 -1.53 -10.23 28.38
N HIS A 81 -1.25 -8.94 28.63
CA HIS A 81 -1.95 -8.16 29.65
C HIS A 81 -3.44 -7.98 29.32
N ARG A 82 -3.78 -7.67 28.06
CA ARG A 82 -5.18 -7.59 27.59
C ARG A 82 -5.91 -8.93 27.74
N ARG A 83 -5.26 -10.06 27.45
CA ARG A 83 -5.84 -11.41 27.64
C ARG A 83 -6.11 -11.71 29.12
N ARG A 84 -5.11 -11.52 29.98
CA ARG A 84 -5.26 -11.75 31.43
C ARG A 84 -6.34 -10.87 32.05
N ARG A 85 -6.47 -9.62 31.59
CA ARG A 85 -7.54 -8.73 32.04
C ARG A 85 -8.91 -9.24 31.60
N ALA A 86 -9.05 -9.64 30.33
CA ALA A 86 -10.31 -10.22 29.84
C ALA A 86 -10.69 -11.51 30.58
N GLU A 87 -9.72 -12.36 30.91
CA GLU A 87 -9.93 -13.57 31.72
C GLU A 87 -10.36 -13.24 33.16
N ARG A 88 -9.75 -12.24 33.80
CA ARG A 88 -10.14 -11.78 35.14
C ARG A 88 -11.55 -11.16 35.15
N ASP A 89 -11.86 -10.35 34.15
CA ASP A 89 -13.19 -9.75 33.99
C ASP A 89 -14.26 -10.84 33.80
N ALA A 90 -13.93 -11.92 33.08
CA ALA A 90 -14.81 -13.09 32.92
C ALA A 90 -15.02 -13.88 34.23
N ILE A 91 -13.99 -14.01 35.07
CA ILE A 91 -14.07 -14.73 36.36
C ILE A 91 -14.84 -13.93 37.42
N THR A 92 -14.63 -12.62 37.48
CA THR A 92 -15.23 -11.76 38.54
C THR A 92 -16.72 -11.49 38.37
N GLY A 93 -17.34 -12.00 37.31
CA GLY A 93 -18.77 -11.81 37.03
C GLY A 93 -19.16 -10.35 36.81
N HIS A 94 -18.19 -9.43 36.70
CA HIS A 94 -18.47 -8.09 36.22
C HIS A 94 -18.95 -8.22 34.78
N PRO A 95 -20.23 -7.93 34.48
CA PRO A 95 -20.72 -8.01 33.12
C PRO A 95 -19.79 -7.15 32.29
N ALA A 96 -19.09 -7.79 31.35
CA ALA A 96 -18.01 -7.18 30.60
C ALA A 96 -18.49 -5.82 30.11
N ARG A 97 -18.01 -4.74 30.77
CA ARG A 97 -18.54 -3.38 30.72
C ARG A 97 -18.98 -3.10 29.30
N GLU A 98 -20.29 -3.20 29.02
CA GLU A 98 -20.85 -3.44 27.68
C GLU A 98 -19.98 -2.76 26.64
N SER A 99 -19.01 -3.52 26.11
CA SER A 99 -18.04 -2.97 25.20
C SER A 99 -18.86 -2.78 23.96
N VAL A 100 -19.33 -1.54 23.74
CA VAL A 100 -20.19 -1.06 22.64
C VAL A 100 -20.68 -2.25 21.82
N PRO A 101 -21.92 -2.76 22.07
CA PRO A 101 -22.36 -4.09 21.62
C PRO A 101 -21.77 -4.33 20.24
N PRO A 102 -20.82 -5.29 20.13
CA PRO A 102 -19.83 -5.30 19.06
C PRO A 102 -20.58 -5.14 17.77
N VAL A 103 -20.48 -3.95 17.15
CA VAL A 103 -21.38 -3.42 16.10
C VAL A 103 -22.07 -4.58 15.39
N ALA A 104 -23.29 -4.90 15.86
CA ALA A 104 -24.02 -6.15 15.65
C ALA A 104 -23.19 -7.14 14.83
N THR A 105 -22.21 -7.82 15.48
CA THR A 105 -21.11 -8.58 14.86
C THR A 105 -21.67 -9.17 13.60
N ALA A 106 -21.37 -8.54 12.46
CA ALA A 106 -22.02 -8.85 11.20
C ALA A 106 -21.98 -10.35 11.10
N GLU A 107 -23.15 -10.96 11.36
CA GLU A 107 -23.27 -12.38 11.62
C GLU A 107 -22.49 -13.01 10.47
N LYS A 108 -21.45 -13.81 10.77
CA LYS A 108 -20.54 -14.34 9.75
C LYS A 108 -21.39 -15.17 8.79
N ARG A 109 -22.08 -14.52 7.86
CA ARG A 109 -22.82 -15.08 6.75
C ARG A 109 -21.73 -15.47 5.80
N LEU A 110 -21.18 -16.62 6.11
CA LEU A 110 -20.32 -17.40 5.22
C LEU A 110 -21.00 -17.34 3.86
N GLU A 111 -20.26 -16.93 2.83
CA GLU A 111 -20.72 -17.02 1.45
C GLU A 111 -21.40 -18.38 1.29
N GLY A 112 -22.66 -18.39 0.83
CA GLY A 112 -23.45 -19.62 0.74
C GLY A 112 -22.67 -20.72 0.04
N PRO A 113 -22.78 -21.98 0.49
CA PRO A 113 -22.00 -23.08 -0.08
C PRO A 113 -22.20 -23.12 -1.60
N LEU A 114 -21.09 -23.22 -2.35
CA LEU A 114 -21.15 -23.49 -3.79
C LEU A 114 -21.84 -24.84 -4.00
N SER A 115 -22.53 -25.01 -5.14
CA SER A 115 -22.96 -26.35 -5.56
C SER A 115 -21.74 -27.29 -5.59
N ARG A 116 -21.92 -28.58 -5.28
CA ARG A 116 -20.79 -29.52 -5.15
C ARG A 116 -19.86 -29.49 -6.38
N GLY A 117 -20.44 -29.47 -7.59
CA GLY A 117 -19.68 -29.35 -8.84
C GLY A 117 -18.93 -28.01 -8.98
N ALA A 118 -19.59 -26.88 -8.71
CA ALA A 118 -18.95 -25.57 -8.75
C ALA A 118 -17.86 -25.43 -7.68
N SER A 119 -18.01 -26.10 -6.54
CA SER A 119 -17.03 -26.08 -5.44
C SER A 119 -15.72 -26.78 -5.82
N ALA A 120 -15.79 -27.90 -6.56
CA ALA A 120 -14.61 -28.65 -7.00
C ALA A 120 -13.81 -27.86 -8.04
N TRP A 121 -14.47 -27.35 -9.08
CA TRP A 121 -13.82 -26.52 -10.11
C TRP A 121 -13.24 -25.23 -9.52
N PHE A 122 -13.97 -24.60 -8.58
CA PHE A 122 -13.45 -23.44 -7.87
C PHE A 122 -12.20 -23.80 -7.05
N ALA A 123 -12.20 -24.92 -6.31
CA ALA A 123 -11.04 -25.36 -5.55
C ALA A 123 -9.82 -25.63 -6.45
N ILE A 124 -10.03 -26.27 -7.60
CA ILE A 124 -8.98 -26.50 -8.61
C ILE A 124 -8.43 -25.16 -9.13
N ALA A 125 -9.32 -24.22 -9.48
CA ALA A 125 -8.89 -22.89 -9.94
C ALA A 125 -8.09 -22.14 -8.86
N VAL A 126 -8.51 -22.21 -7.59
CA VAL A 126 -7.79 -21.62 -6.46
C VAL A 126 -6.43 -22.26 -6.27
N ALA A 127 -6.34 -23.59 -6.32
CA ALA A 127 -5.07 -24.31 -6.22
C ALA A 127 -4.13 -23.94 -7.36
N LEU A 128 -4.63 -23.89 -8.60
CA LEU A 128 -3.87 -23.48 -9.77
C LEU A 128 -3.35 -22.04 -9.63
N MET A 129 -4.20 -21.08 -9.24
CA MET A 129 -3.79 -19.69 -9.00
C MET A 129 -2.71 -19.59 -7.92
N ALA A 130 -2.83 -20.37 -6.84
CA ALA A 130 -1.83 -20.40 -5.77
C ALA A 130 -0.49 -20.96 -6.25
N VAL A 131 -0.50 -22.08 -6.99
CA VAL A 131 0.70 -22.70 -7.58
C VAL A 131 1.37 -21.73 -8.56
N LEU A 132 0.62 -21.09 -9.45
CA LEU A 132 1.16 -20.12 -10.41
C LEU A 132 1.76 -18.89 -9.70
N THR A 133 1.12 -18.41 -8.64
CA THR A 133 1.65 -17.30 -7.83
C THR A 133 2.94 -17.70 -7.13
N ALA A 134 3.00 -18.89 -6.53
CA ALA A 134 4.18 -19.41 -5.86
C ALA A 134 5.34 -19.63 -6.85
N ALA A 135 5.07 -20.23 -8.02
CA ALA A 135 6.05 -20.42 -9.07
C ALA A 135 6.66 -19.08 -9.51
N ARG A 136 5.84 -18.05 -9.73
CA ARG A 136 6.33 -16.69 -10.06
C ARG A 136 7.23 -16.11 -8.98
N LEU A 137 6.83 -16.21 -7.70
CA LEU A 137 7.65 -15.71 -6.60
C LEU A 137 9.01 -16.42 -6.56
N ILE A 138 9.04 -17.73 -6.74
CA ILE A 138 10.29 -18.52 -6.77
C ILE A 138 11.16 -18.08 -7.96
N THR A 139 10.59 -17.94 -9.16
CA THR A 139 11.31 -17.46 -10.34
C THR A 139 11.88 -16.07 -10.11
N PHE A 140 11.10 -15.15 -9.53
CA PHE A 140 11.55 -13.80 -9.24
C PHE A 140 12.67 -13.78 -8.20
N VAL A 141 12.64 -14.63 -7.17
CA VAL A 141 13.76 -14.78 -6.23
C VAL A 141 15.03 -15.19 -6.96
N GLY A 142 14.95 -16.19 -7.84
CA GLY A 142 16.11 -16.61 -8.64
C GLY A 142 16.68 -15.48 -9.49
N VAL A 143 15.81 -14.75 -10.20
CA VAL A 143 16.21 -13.60 -11.03
C VAL A 143 16.80 -12.47 -10.21
N ALA A 144 16.15 -12.07 -9.10
CA ALA A 144 16.60 -10.93 -8.31
C ALA A 144 18.00 -11.14 -7.71
N LEU A 145 18.37 -12.40 -7.46
CA LEU A 145 19.71 -12.75 -6.95
C LEU A 145 20.81 -12.71 -8.02
N ASP A 146 20.45 -12.82 -9.30
CA ASP A 146 21.41 -12.99 -10.40
C ASP A 146 21.50 -11.76 -11.33
N VAL A 147 20.38 -11.03 -11.50
CA VAL A 147 20.32 -9.93 -12.45
C VAL A 147 20.79 -8.62 -11.80
N PRO A 148 21.85 -7.98 -12.33
CA PRO A 148 22.29 -6.69 -11.84
C PRO A 148 21.25 -5.61 -12.16
N ILE A 149 21.21 -4.59 -11.34
CA ILE A 149 20.30 -3.46 -11.47
C ILE A 149 20.78 -2.58 -12.63
N ARG A 150 20.02 -2.57 -13.74
CA ARG A 150 20.38 -1.89 -15.00
C ARG A 150 19.46 -0.74 -15.41
N ALA A 151 18.44 -0.45 -14.63
CA ALA A 151 17.44 0.55 -14.99
C ALA A 151 17.90 1.96 -14.58
N ASP A 152 17.85 2.93 -15.51
CA ASP A 152 18.39 4.28 -15.28
C ASP A 152 17.77 4.96 -14.06
N ASP A 153 16.44 5.06 -13.94
CA ASP A 153 15.78 5.66 -12.76
C ASP A 153 16.06 4.85 -11.48
N ALA A 154 16.04 3.52 -11.59
CA ALA A 154 16.26 2.62 -10.47
C ALA A 154 17.64 2.88 -9.85
N TYR A 155 18.64 3.02 -10.70
CA TYR A 155 20.00 3.35 -10.29
C TYR A 155 20.09 4.81 -9.81
N THR A 156 19.77 5.78 -10.67
CA THR A 156 20.06 7.20 -10.47
C THR A 156 19.26 7.87 -9.34
N ILE A 157 18.00 7.49 -9.15
CA ILE A 157 17.09 8.16 -8.19
C ILE A 157 17.02 7.41 -6.87
N TRP A 158 16.97 6.07 -6.92
CA TRP A 158 16.56 5.26 -5.78
C TRP A 158 17.73 4.51 -5.14
N LEU A 159 18.41 3.68 -5.91
CA LEU A 159 19.41 2.76 -5.37
C LEU A 159 20.78 3.37 -5.21
N TYR A 160 21.14 4.37 -6.02
CA TYR A 160 22.34 5.16 -5.77
C TYR A 160 22.23 5.88 -4.41
N LYS A 161 21.09 6.50 -4.12
CA LYS A 161 20.82 7.08 -2.79
C LYS A 161 20.93 6.03 -1.69
N ALA A 162 20.31 4.86 -1.87
CA ALA A 162 20.41 3.76 -0.91
C ALA A 162 21.86 3.33 -0.67
N LYS A 163 22.68 3.27 -1.72
CA LYS A 163 24.10 2.92 -1.65
C LYS A 163 24.92 3.99 -0.92
N VAL A 164 24.64 5.27 -1.17
CA VAL A 164 25.23 6.39 -0.44
C VAL A 164 24.85 6.34 1.05
N ILE A 165 23.57 6.13 1.36
CA ILE A 165 23.10 5.99 2.76
C ILE A 165 23.80 4.82 3.45
N ALA A 166 23.88 3.66 2.79
CA ALA A 166 24.52 2.48 3.34
C ALA A 166 26.04 2.67 3.54
N GLY A 167 26.72 3.34 2.61
CA GLY A 167 28.15 3.62 2.70
C GLY A 167 28.52 4.68 3.74
N LEU A 168 27.70 5.73 3.87
CA LEU A 168 27.90 6.78 4.87
C LEU A 168 27.39 6.38 6.27
N GLY A 169 26.50 5.39 6.35
CA GLY A 169 25.81 5.04 7.58
C GLY A 169 24.91 6.16 8.09
N THR A 170 24.45 7.06 7.22
CA THR A 170 23.57 8.19 7.55
C THR A 170 22.87 8.71 6.29
N LEU A 171 21.72 9.37 6.46
CA LEU A 171 21.13 10.22 5.43
C LEU A 171 21.59 11.66 5.67
N PRO A 172 22.44 12.25 4.83
CA PRO A 172 22.87 13.64 5.02
C PRO A 172 21.68 14.58 4.83
N LEU A 173 21.35 15.35 5.87
CA LEU A 173 20.23 16.31 5.88
C LEU A 173 20.69 17.77 5.88
N ASP A 174 21.99 18.01 5.84
CA ASP A 174 22.55 19.35 5.69
C ASP A 174 22.42 19.82 4.23
N PRO A 175 21.64 20.88 3.92
CA PRO A 175 21.46 21.38 2.57
C PRO A 175 22.75 21.86 1.88
N VAL A 176 23.81 22.19 2.64
CA VAL A 176 25.09 22.59 2.02
C VAL A 176 25.99 21.40 1.69
N SER A 177 25.63 20.19 2.13
CA SER A 177 26.39 18.98 1.81
C SER A 177 26.25 18.60 0.34
N PRO A 178 27.34 18.23 -0.36
CA PRO A 178 27.25 17.68 -1.72
C PRO A 178 26.46 16.35 -1.76
N PHE A 179 26.23 15.73 -0.62
CA PHE A 179 25.42 14.52 -0.46
C PHE A 179 24.07 14.78 0.21
N TYR A 180 23.58 16.03 0.23
CA TYR A 180 22.24 16.33 0.76
C TYR A 180 21.20 15.38 0.16
N GLN A 181 20.41 14.76 1.03
CA GLN A 181 19.47 13.67 0.70
C GLN A 181 20.07 12.53 -0.14
N ALA A 182 21.33 12.18 0.15
CA ALA A 182 22.10 11.14 -0.49
C ALA A 182 22.42 11.39 -1.98
N GLY A 183 22.49 12.66 -2.39
CA GLY A 183 23.00 13.08 -3.70
C GLY A 183 21.89 13.52 -4.67
N SER A 184 21.97 13.08 -5.93
CA SER A 184 21.14 13.58 -7.02
C SER A 184 19.62 13.42 -6.76
N TYR A 185 18.83 14.34 -7.31
CA TYR A 185 17.38 14.38 -7.21
C TYR A 185 16.84 14.49 -5.77
N THR A 186 17.28 15.51 -5.05
CA THR A 186 16.85 15.89 -3.68
C THR A 186 15.34 16.05 -3.52
N ASN A 187 14.65 16.31 -4.62
CA ASN A 187 13.21 16.37 -4.72
C ASN A 187 12.52 15.00 -4.71
N TYR A 188 13.21 13.87 -4.56
CA TYR A 188 12.55 12.59 -4.29
C TYR A 188 12.66 12.21 -2.80
N PRO A 189 11.53 11.95 -2.13
CA PRO A 189 11.51 11.56 -0.72
C PRO A 189 12.37 10.32 -0.40
N PRO A 190 12.97 10.24 0.80
CA PRO A 190 13.96 9.23 1.14
C PRO A 190 13.41 7.90 1.67
N LEU A 191 12.09 7.69 1.79
CA LEU A 191 11.53 6.48 2.41
C LEU A 191 12.04 5.21 1.72
N LEU A 192 11.94 5.12 0.39
CA LEU A 192 12.38 3.94 -0.34
C LEU A 192 13.90 3.76 -0.30
N PRO A 193 14.74 4.79 -0.53
CA PRO A 193 16.18 4.69 -0.34
C PRO A 193 16.58 4.17 1.05
N LEU A 194 15.91 4.61 2.12
CA LEU A 194 16.17 4.13 3.49
C LEU A 194 15.81 2.64 3.64
N ILE A 195 14.66 2.22 3.12
CA ILE A 195 14.26 0.80 3.12
C ILE A 195 15.27 -0.05 2.33
N ALA A 196 15.69 0.42 1.15
CA ALA A 196 16.61 -0.31 0.29
C ALA A 196 18.06 -0.32 0.79
N ALA A 197 18.48 0.68 1.57
CA ALA A 197 19.80 0.71 2.21
C ALA A 197 19.92 -0.33 3.34
N TRP A 198 18.82 -0.63 4.02
CA TRP A 198 18.81 -1.43 5.24
C TRP A 198 19.43 -2.84 5.10
N PRO A 199 19.12 -3.64 4.06
CA PRO A 199 19.77 -4.94 3.87
C PRO A 199 21.30 -4.83 3.77
N ALA A 200 21.80 -3.82 3.03
CA ALA A 200 23.23 -3.57 2.88
C ALA A 200 23.88 -3.14 4.21
N MET A 201 23.20 -2.30 4.98
CA MET A 201 23.67 -1.88 6.31
C MET A 201 23.73 -3.05 7.30
N CYS A 202 22.76 -3.96 7.26
CA CYS A 202 22.76 -5.17 8.08
C CYS A 202 23.87 -6.14 7.68
N LEU A 203 24.20 -6.19 6.39
CA LEU A 203 25.26 -7.05 5.86
C LEU A 203 26.66 -6.44 6.08
N GLY A 204 26.76 -5.11 6.21
CA GLY A 204 28.02 -4.38 6.26
C GLY A 204 28.68 -4.17 4.89
N GLN A 205 28.01 -4.57 3.80
CA GLN A 205 28.46 -4.39 2.42
C GLN A 205 27.25 -4.32 1.48
N TRP A 206 27.45 -3.71 0.31
CA TRP A 206 26.41 -3.66 -0.72
C TRP A 206 26.27 -5.00 -1.44
N SER A 207 25.05 -5.48 -1.60
CA SER A 207 24.72 -6.66 -2.39
C SER A 207 23.47 -6.37 -3.21
N GLU A 208 23.62 -6.28 -4.53
CA GLU A 208 22.52 -5.99 -5.46
C GLU A 208 21.36 -6.97 -5.26
N GLY A 209 21.67 -8.27 -5.16
CA GLY A 209 20.65 -9.31 -5.02
C GLY A 209 19.85 -9.20 -3.72
N LEU A 210 20.52 -8.96 -2.58
CA LEU A 210 19.84 -8.80 -1.30
C LEU A 210 18.99 -7.53 -1.23
N VAL A 211 19.48 -6.43 -1.81
CA VAL A 211 18.70 -5.19 -1.93
C VAL A 211 17.49 -5.44 -2.85
N GLY A 212 17.69 -6.17 -3.95
CA GLY A 212 16.65 -6.58 -4.90
C GLY A 212 15.52 -7.41 -4.27
N LEU A 213 15.81 -8.25 -3.26
CA LEU A 213 14.79 -9.00 -2.51
C LEU A 213 13.70 -8.11 -1.92
N THR A 214 14.02 -6.85 -1.62
CA THR A 214 13.04 -5.87 -1.11
C THR A 214 11.85 -5.71 -2.07
N TRP A 215 12.07 -5.73 -3.39
CA TRP A 215 11.01 -5.61 -4.39
C TRP A 215 10.12 -6.84 -4.47
N ILE A 216 10.68 -8.03 -4.26
CA ILE A 216 9.90 -9.27 -4.16
C ILE A 216 8.98 -9.21 -2.93
N LEU A 217 9.46 -8.67 -1.81
CA LEU A 217 8.65 -8.50 -0.61
C LEU A 217 7.55 -7.45 -0.80
N PHE A 218 7.82 -6.34 -1.51
CA PHE A 218 6.78 -5.40 -1.92
C PHE A 218 5.72 -6.09 -2.79
N TYR A 219 6.13 -6.90 -3.76
CA TYR A 219 5.21 -7.62 -4.63
C TYR A 219 4.36 -8.66 -3.87
N ALA A 220 4.96 -9.46 -3.00
CA ALA A 220 4.24 -10.37 -2.13
C ALA A 220 3.27 -9.62 -1.20
N SER A 221 3.69 -8.47 -0.70
CA SER A 221 2.84 -7.57 0.09
C SER A 221 1.66 -7.03 -0.71
N LEU A 222 1.86 -6.62 -1.96
CA LEU A 222 0.77 -6.15 -2.84
C LEU A 222 -0.33 -7.20 -2.96
N ILE A 223 0.05 -8.45 -3.24
CA ILE A 223 -0.87 -9.60 -3.32
C ILE A 223 -1.59 -9.79 -1.98
N GLY A 224 -0.84 -9.78 -0.88
CA GLY A 224 -1.36 -9.95 0.48
C GLY A 224 -2.31 -8.84 0.92
N VAL A 225 -2.02 -7.58 0.57
CA VAL A 225 -2.86 -6.41 0.85
C VAL A 225 -4.14 -6.48 0.05
N VAL A 226 -4.05 -6.70 -1.27
CA VAL A 226 -5.23 -6.73 -2.15
C VAL A 226 -6.19 -7.86 -1.76
N GLY A 227 -5.70 -9.10 -1.69
CA GLY A 227 -6.52 -10.24 -1.28
C GLY A 227 -6.93 -10.14 0.18
N GLY A 228 -6.02 -9.70 1.04
CA GLY A 228 -6.25 -9.59 2.47
C GLY A 228 -7.36 -8.62 2.84
N ALA A 229 -7.38 -7.43 2.22
CA ALA A 229 -8.39 -6.41 2.45
C ALA A 229 -9.79 -6.94 2.10
N LEU A 230 -9.96 -7.53 0.92
CA LEU A 230 -11.24 -8.08 0.48
C LEU A 230 -11.69 -9.27 1.33
N ALA A 231 -10.78 -10.19 1.67
CA ALA A 231 -11.11 -11.33 2.51
C ALA A 231 -11.56 -10.90 3.92
N SER A 232 -11.04 -9.77 4.38
CA SER A 232 -11.33 -9.24 5.71
C SER A 232 -12.68 -8.54 5.85
N ILE A 233 -13.29 -8.15 4.72
CA ILE A 233 -14.67 -7.65 4.64
C ILE A 233 -15.65 -8.74 4.17
N GLY A 234 -15.23 -10.01 4.20
CA GLY A 234 -16.09 -11.16 3.89
C GLY A 234 -16.11 -11.60 2.43
N CYS A 235 -15.44 -10.90 1.51
CA CYS A 235 -15.42 -11.22 0.08
C CYS A 235 -14.34 -12.25 -0.28
N ARG A 236 -14.43 -13.49 0.22
CA ARG A 236 -13.37 -14.50 0.10
C ARG A 236 -13.11 -14.93 -1.33
N ARG A 237 -14.15 -15.22 -2.12
CA ARG A 237 -13.97 -15.62 -3.54
C ARG A 237 -13.30 -14.51 -4.34
N ARG A 238 -13.84 -13.29 -4.19
CA ARG A 238 -13.32 -12.09 -4.85
C ARG A 238 -11.88 -11.77 -4.42
N ALA A 239 -11.55 -12.02 -3.15
CA ALA A 239 -10.20 -11.81 -2.62
C ALA A 239 -9.16 -12.69 -3.32
N ILE A 240 -9.46 -13.96 -3.59
CA ILE A 240 -8.52 -14.86 -4.27
C ILE A 240 -8.30 -14.39 -5.71
N ILE A 241 -9.39 -14.06 -6.41
CA ILE A 241 -9.32 -13.53 -7.78
C ILE A 241 -8.51 -12.24 -7.81
N ALA A 242 -8.80 -11.30 -6.92
CA ALA A 242 -8.10 -10.02 -6.84
C ALA A 242 -6.60 -10.18 -6.48
N ALA A 243 -6.26 -11.11 -5.57
CA ALA A 243 -4.88 -11.41 -5.23
C ALA A 243 -4.12 -11.96 -6.46
N TYR A 244 -4.72 -12.89 -7.19
CA TYR A 244 -4.13 -13.44 -8.42
C TYR A 244 -3.99 -12.37 -9.50
N LEU A 245 -5.02 -11.53 -9.71
CA LEU A 245 -4.97 -10.43 -10.68
C LEU A 245 -3.88 -9.42 -10.32
N ALA A 246 -3.74 -9.03 -9.05
CA ALA A 246 -2.67 -8.14 -8.59
C ALA A 246 -1.28 -8.75 -8.86
N GLY A 247 -1.10 -10.03 -8.54
CA GLY A 247 0.11 -10.81 -8.86
C GLY A 247 0.21 -11.22 -10.33
N SER A 248 -0.64 -10.70 -11.21
CA SER A 248 -0.59 -10.94 -12.65
C SER A 248 -0.49 -9.64 -13.44
N ILE A 249 -0.35 -8.48 -12.77
CA ILE A 249 -0.14 -7.20 -13.44
C ILE A 249 1.25 -7.25 -14.10
N PRO A 250 1.36 -7.23 -15.44
CA PRO A 250 2.64 -7.42 -16.11
C PRO A 250 3.68 -6.39 -15.70
N LEU A 251 3.28 -5.12 -15.52
CA LEU A 251 4.21 -4.08 -15.09
C LEU A 251 4.68 -4.29 -13.64
N ALA A 252 3.83 -4.81 -12.74
CA ALA A 252 4.28 -5.18 -11.40
C ALA A 252 5.34 -6.28 -11.47
N CYS A 253 5.13 -7.29 -12.33
CA CYS A 253 6.11 -8.36 -12.57
C CYS A 253 7.44 -7.82 -13.13
N ILE A 254 7.39 -6.85 -14.06
CA ILE A 254 8.59 -6.20 -14.59
C ILE A 254 9.36 -5.46 -13.49
N HIS A 255 8.66 -4.78 -12.57
CA HIS A 255 9.28 -4.08 -11.45
C HIS A 255 9.88 -5.00 -10.38
N VAL A 256 9.48 -6.27 -10.35
CA VAL A 256 10.15 -7.30 -9.55
C VAL A 256 11.34 -7.88 -10.31
N TYR A 257 11.16 -8.17 -11.60
CA TYR A 257 12.22 -8.68 -12.47
C TYR A 257 13.39 -7.68 -12.63
N ARG A 258 13.08 -6.38 -12.62
CA ARG A 258 14.03 -5.26 -12.64
C ARG A 258 13.83 -4.43 -11.36
N PRO A 259 14.39 -4.87 -10.22
CA PRO A 259 14.21 -4.16 -8.96
C PRO A 259 14.85 -2.77 -9.00
N GLY A 260 14.42 -1.91 -8.09
CA GLY A 260 14.97 -0.57 -7.89
C GLY A 260 14.01 0.59 -8.18
N TYR A 261 12.88 0.33 -8.85
CA TYR A 261 11.88 1.35 -9.13
C TYR A 261 10.94 1.62 -7.95
N ALA A 262 10.62 2.88 -7.67
CA ALA A 262 9.65 3.26 -6.64
C ALA A 262 8.18 2.99 -6.96
N ASP A 263 7.84 2.67 -8.21
CA ASP A 263 6.44 2.55 -8.63
C ASP A 263 5.72 1.37 -7.95
N LEU A 264 6.39 0.23 -7.76
CA LEU A 264 5.82 -0.93 -7.08
C LEU A 264 5.63 -0.67 -5.56
N PRO A 265 6.62 -0.18 -4.82
CA PRO A 265 6.42 0.30 -3.44
C PRO A 265 5.28 1.29 -3.30
N LEU A 266 5.19 2.28 -4.18
CA LEU A 266 4.09 3.24 -4.18
C LEU A 266 2.75 2.56 -4.43
N ALA A 267 2.65 1.66 -5.42
CA ALA A 267 1.44 0.87 -5.68
C ALA A 267 1.00 0.09 -4.44
N CYS A 268 1.93 -0.45 -3.66
CA CYS A 268 1.64 -1.15 -2.41
C CYS A 268 1.01 -0.22 -1.37
N PHE A 269 1.61 0.95 -1.14
CA PHE A 269 1.10 1.91 -0.15
C PHE A 269 -0.24 2.52 -0.55
N VAL A 270 -0.44 2.86 -1.83
CA VAL A 270 -1.74 3.34 -2.34
C VAL A 270 -2.81 2.25 -2.22
N SER A 271 -2.47 1.00 -2.54
CA SER A 271 -3.39 -0.14 -2.39
C SER A 271 -3.71 -0.43 -0.92
N ALA A 272 -2.74 -0.32 -0.02
CA ALA A 272 -2.94 -0.49 1.41
C ALA A 272 -3.81 0.64 1.99
N THR A 273 -3.65 1.86 1.49
CA THR A 273 -4.50 3.02 1.83
C THR A 273 -5.96 2.73 1.44
N VAL A 274 -6.22 2.36 0.18
CA VAL A 274 -7.59 2.03 -0.27
C VAL A 274 -8.15 0.81 0.44
N GLY A 275 -7.35 -0.25 0.63
CA GLY A 275 -7.76 -1.43 1.39
C GLY A 275 -8.18 -1.10 2.83
N ALA A 276 -7.44 -0.21 3.50
CA ALA A 276 -7.76 0.26 4.83
C ALA A 276 -9.01 1.15 4.85
N LEU A 277 -9.20 2.04 3.87
CA LEU A 277 -10.41 2.88 3.75
C LEU A 277 -11.67 2.05 3.45
N LEU A 278 -11.55 1.02 2.60
CA LEU A 278 -12.64 0.06 2.34
C LEU A 278 -13.03 -0.67 3.63
N ARG A 279 -12.03 -1.15 4.39
CA ARG A 279 -12.27 -1.80 5.69
C ARG A 279 -12.90 -0.84 6.70
N TRP A 280 -12.40 0.39 6.83
CA TRP A 280 -12.98 1.40 7.71
C TRP A 280 -14.45 1.65 7.36
N ARG A 281 -14.76 1.80 6.07
CA ARG A 281 -16.13 2.03 5.60
C ARG A 281 -17.06 0.85 5.89
N GLN A 282 -16.59 -0.38 5.71
CA GLN A 282 -17.41 -1.58 5.88
C GLN A 282 -17.51 -2.06 7.33
N LEU A 283 -16.45 -1.88 8.11
CA LEU A 283 -16.33 -2.38 9.49
C LEU A 283 -16.53 -1.27 10.53
N GLY A 284 -16.57 0.00 10.13
CA GLY A 284 -16.74 1.16 11.02
C GLY A 284 -15.58 1.39 11.99
N CYS A 285 -14.45 0.72 11.81
CA CYS A 285 -13.32 0.76 12.75
C CYS A 285 -12.39 1.93 12.47
N VAL A 286 -12.32 2.90 13.38
CA VAL A 286 -11.43 4.08 13.24
C VAL A 286 -9.96 3.70 13.07
N THR A 287 -9.52 2.56 13.60
CA THR A 287 -8.13 2.11 13.47
C THR A 287 -7.77 1.74 12.03
N ASP A 288 -8.73 1.32 11.21
CA ASP A 288 -8.53 1.15 9.78
C ASP A 288 -8.37 2.51 9.08
N PHE A 289 -9.05 3.57 9.53
CA PHE A 289 -8.82 4.93 9.03
C PHE A 289 -7.42 5.45 9.41
N VAL A 290 -6.98 5.23 10.66
CA VAL A 290 -5.61 5.59 11.09
C VAL A 290 -4.56 4.87 10.24
N LEU A 291 -4.77 3.58 9.95
CA LEU A 291 -3.89 2.83 9.04
C LEU A 291 -3.90 3.39 7.61
N ALA A 292 -5.07 3.80 7.11
CA ALA A 292 -5.16 4.45 5.81
C ALA A 292 -4.31 5.72 5.76
N VAL A 293 -4.39 6.57 6.78
CA VAL A 293 -3.57 7.80 6.86
C VAL A 293 -2.07 7.47 6.95
N ALA A 294 -1.69 6.44 7.73
CA ALA A 294 -0.30 6.00 7.81
C ALA A 294 0.25 5.52 6.46
N PHE A 295 -0.52 4.71 5.72
CA PHE A 295 -0.11 4.25 4.38
C PHE A 295 -0.16 5.36 3.33
N ALA A 296 -1.08 6.31 3.43
CA ALA A 296 -1.14 7.48 2.56
C ALA A 296 0.09 8.39 2.77
N SER A 297 0.48 8.59 4.04
CA SER A 297 1.69 9.33 4.38
C SER A 297 2.94 8.61 3.85
N ALA A 298 2.99 7.28 3.97
CA ALA A 298 4.07 6.48 3.39
C ALA A 298 4.11 6.57 1.86
N ALA A 299 2.96 6.57 1.18
CA ALA A 299 2.89 6.80 -0.26
C ALA A 299 3.49 8.17 -0.63
N ALA A 300 3.09 9.23 0.07
CA ALA A 300 3.63 10.58 -0.09
C ALA A 300 5.14 10.66 0.16
N CYS A 301 5.65 9.90 1.13
CA CYS A 301 7.07 9.82 1.45
C CYS A 301 7.85 8.84 0.55
N THR A 302 7.21 8.15 -0.40
CA THR A 302 7.89 7.19 -1.30
C THR A 302 8.32 7.84 -2.60
N LYS A 303 7.43 8.64 -3.21
CA LYS A 303 7.61 9.24 -4.54
C LYS A 303 6.76 10.51 -4.63
N ARG A 304 7.14 11.47 -5.48
CA ARG A 304 6.50 12.82 -5.53
C ARG A 304 5.00 12.78 -5.78
N GLU A 305 4.62 11.97 -6.76
CA GLU A 305 3.23 11.79 -7.20
C GLU A 305 2.41 11.08 -6.11
N GLY A 306 3.08 10.36 -5.21
CA GLY A 306 2.49 9.75 -4.02
C GLY A 306 1.70 10.73 -3.15
N ILE A 307 2.07 12.02 -3.12
CA ILE A 307 1.29 13.07 -2.45
C ILE A 307 -0.09 13.21 -3.08
N GLY A 308 -0.15 13.26 -4.42
CA GLY A 308 -1.41 13.34 -5.17
C GLY A 308 -2.29 12.11 -4.94
N TYR A 309 -1.71 10.91 -5.00
CA TYR A 309 -2.45 9.68 -4.67
C TYR A 309 -2.97 9.66 -3.23
N ALA A 310 -2.16 10.11 -2.25
CA ALA A 310 -2.54 10.17 -0.85
C ALA A 310 -3.71 11.13 -0.61
N VAL A 311 -3.60 12.36 -1.10
CA VAL A 311 -4.66 13.39 -0.97
C VAL A 311 -5.94 12.93 -1.66
N LEU A 312 -5.84 12.45 -2.90
CA LEU A 312 -7.00 12.02 -3.67
C LEU A 312 -7.75 10.86 -3.00
N THR A 313 -7.03 9.81 -2.57
CA THR A 313 -7.66 8.63 -1.96
C THR A 313 -8.34 8.98 -0.63
N LEU A 314 -7.68 9.76 0.23
CA LEU A 314 -8.25 10.22 1.49
C LEU A 314 -9.45 11.14 1.28
N LEU A 315 -9.40 12.04 0.30
CA LEU A 315 -10.50 12.96 -0.02
C LEU A 315 -11.73 12.19 -0.54
N VAL A 316 -11.56 11.34 -1.54
CA VAL A 316 -12.68 10.58 -2.14
C VAL A 316 -13.37 9.69 -1.10
N PHE A 317 -12.62 8.93 -0.31
CA PHE A 317 -13.22 8.06 0.71
C PHE A 317 -13.67 8.82 1.96
N GLY A 318 -12.98 9.90 2.34
CA GLY A 318 -13.39 10.77 3.44
C GLY A 318 -14.76 11.38 3.17
N MET A 319 -14.97 11.90 1.95
CA MET A 319 -16.28 12.39 1.50
C MET A 319 -17.32 11.27 1.41
N ALA A 320 -16.96 10.11 0.85
CA ALA A 320 -17.87 8.96 0.78
C ALA A 320 -18.29 8.44 2.17
N GLY A 321 -17.48 8.71 3.21
CA GLY A 321 -17.76 8.41 4.60
C GLY A 321 -18.36 9.56 5.40
N ALA A 322 -18.80 10.67 4.78
CA ALA A 322 -19.36 11.83 5.49
C ALA A 322 -20.49 11.46 6.48
N ALA A 323 -21.39 10.54 6.08
CA ALA A 323 -22.46 10.07 6.95
C ALA A 323 -21.96 9.30 8.19
N PHE A 324 -20.82 8.60 8.08
CA PHE A 324 -20.17 7.97 9.23
C PHE A 324 -19.67 9.05 10.20
N TRP A 325 -18.99 10.08 9.68
CA TRP A 325 -18.43 11.15 10.51
C TRP A 325 -19.48 11.97 11.25
N GLN A 326 -20.63 12.22 10.62
CA GLN A 326 -21.76 12.94 11.25
C GLN A 326 -22.31 12.22 12.48
N ASN A 327 -22.28 10.88 12.48
CA ASN A 327 -22.80 10.05 13.56
C ASN A 327 -21.70 9.49 14.48
N ALA A 328 -20.43 9.74 14.15
CA ALA A 328 -19.32 9.21 14.92
C ALA A 328 -19.20 9.92 16.28
N PRO A 329 -18.90 9.19 17.36
CA PRO A 329 -18.68 9.82 18.66
C PRO A 329 -17.47 10.77 18.59
N ARG A 330 -17.52 11.88 19.32
CA ARG A 330 -16.46 12.93 19.32
C ARG A 330 -15.05 12.37 19.46
N ARG A 331 -14.86 11.33 20.28
CA ARG A 331 -13.55 10.66 20.48
C ARG A 331 -13.01 10.05 19.18
N VAL A 332 -13.86 9.45 18.35
CA VAL A 332 -13.48 8.87 17.05
C VAL A 332 -13.07 9.98 16.07
N CYS A 333 -13.82 11.08 16.01
CA CYS A 333 -13.47 12.23 15.18
C CYS A 333 -12.14 12.86 15.60
N LEU A 334 -11.88 12.98 16.90
CA LEU A 334 -10.60 13.49 17.43
C LEU A 334 -9.42 12.57 17.07
N ILE A 335 -9.59 11.25 17.17
CA ILE A 335 -8.55 10.28 16.76
C ILE A 335 -8.26 10.41 15.25
N ALA A 336 -9.30 10.51 14.43
CA ALA A 336 -9.16 10.68 12.99
C ALA A 336 -8.47 12.01 12.62
N ALA A 337 -8.87 13.11 13.25
CA ALA A 337 -8.26 14.42 13.06
C ALA A 337 -6.78 14.42 13.49
N PHE A 338 -6.48 13.84 14.67
CA PHE A 338 -5.11 13.68 15.13
C PHE A 338 -4.27 12.86 14.15
N ALA A 339 -4.81 11.75 13.63
CA ALA A 339 -4.12 10.95 12.64
C ALA A 339 -3.82 11.74 11.35
N LEU A 340 -4.77 12.53 10.85
CA LEU A 340 -4.57 13.39 9.67
C LEU A 340 -3.48 14.44 9.91
N VAL A 341 -3.51 15.13 11.06
CA VAL A 341 -2.50 16.13 11.43
C VAL A 341 -1.13 15.48 11.57
N ALA A 342 -1.04 14.34 12.27
CA ALA A 342 0.20 13.60 12.44
C ALA A 342 0.75 13.10 11.09
N GLY A 343 -0.11 12.58 10.21
CA GLY A 343 0.27 12.16 8.86
C GLY A 343 0.82 13.32 8.03
N ALA A 344 0.11 14.46 8.01
CA ALA A 344 0.55 15.67 7.32
C ALA A 344 1.88 16.19 7.88
N ALA A 345 2.05 16.20 9.20
CA ALA A 345 3.29 16.61 9.85
C ALA A 345 4.47 15.68 9.50
N ILE A 346 4.27 14.36 9.50
CA ILE A 346 5.29 13.39 9.07
C ILE A 346 5.66 13.61 7.60
N THR A 347 4.66 13.79 6.73
CA THR A 347 4.92 14.08 5.31
C THR A 347 5.69 15.38 5.15
N ALA A 348 5.30 16.46 5.84
CA ALA A 348 6.02 17.73 5.77
C ALA A 348 7.43 17.69 6.36
N TRP A 349 7.68 16.81 7.32
CA TRP A 349 9.01 16.62 7.89
C TRP A 349 9.93 15.85 6.94
N VAL A 350 9.41 14.86 6.21
CA VAL A 350 10.20 13.99 5.34
C VAL A 350 10.32 14.52 3.91
N VAL A 351 9.31 15.25 3.42
CA VAL A 351 9.23 15.76 2.06
C VAL A 351 9.66 17.23 2.02
N ASP A 352 10.69 17.52 1.23
CA ASP A 352 11.10 18.89 0.93
C ASP A 352 10.10 19.56 -0.04
N PHE A 353 9.01 20.11 0.51
CA PHE A 353 7.98 20.78 -0.28
C PHE A 353 8.50 21.98 -1.09
N GLY A 354 9.60 22.62 -0.66
CA GLY A 354 10.21 23.72 -1.41
C GLY A 354 10.86 23.25 -2.71
N ASP A 355 11.51 22.10 -2.68
CA ASP A 355 12.08 21.46 -3.87
C ASP A 355 11.00 20.78 -4.74
N GLN A 356 9.96 20.20 -4.12
CA GLN A 356 8.78 19.70 -4.85
C GLN A 356 8.09 20.81 -5.65
N GLY A 357 7.84 21.95 -5.01
CA GLY A 357 7.17 23.08 -5.64
C GLY A 357 7.94 23.59 -6.84
N ARG A 358 9.27 23.73 -6.72
CA ARG A 358 10.18 24.13 -7.81
C ARG A 358 10.16 23.18 -9.00
N ALA A 359 9.97 21.89 -8.77
CA ALA A 359 9.83 20.92 -9.86
C ALA A 359 8.47 21.01 -10.59
N MET A 360 7.45 21.63 -9.99
CA MET A 360 6.09 21.75 -10.54
C MET A 360 5.74 23.18 -11.02
N THR A 361 6.71 24.09 -11.13
CA THR A 361 6.43 25.53 -11.33
C THR A 361 5.87 25.91 -12.70
N THR A 362 5.98 25.05 -13.71
CA THR A 362 5.53 25.36 -15.08
C THR A 362 4.24 24.62 -15.38
N ILE A 363 3.10 25.22 -14.99
CA ILE A 363 1.80 24.79 -15.51
C ILE A 363 1.72 25.24 -16.96
N ARG A 364 1.82 24.30 -17.89
CA ARG A 364 1.74 24.54 -19.34
C ARG A 364 0.87 23.46 -19.97
N TYR A 365 -0.10 23.88 -20.77
CA TYR A 365 -0.95 22.96 -21.51
C TYR A 365 -0.20 22.36 -22.71
N HIS A 366 -0.12 21.04 -22.78
CA HIS A 366 0.54 20.24 -23.83
C HIS A 366 -0.49 19.32 -24.51
N PRO A 367 -1.24 19.81 -25.51
CA PRO A 367 -2.31 19.03 -26.14
C PRO A 367 -1.84 17.73 -26.80
N GLU A 368 -0.60 17.68 -27.28
CA GLU A 368 0.02 16.51 -27.89
C GLU A 368 0.15 15.32 -26.92
N ALA A 369 0.19 15.58 -25.61
CA ALA A 369 0.26 14.54 -24.59
C ALA A 369 -1.00 13.66 -24.56
N TRP A 370 -2.17 14.17 -25.00
CA TRP A 370 -3.39 13.37 -25.08
C TRP A 370 -3.25 12.18 -26.01
N ALA A 371 -2.65 12.37 -27.19
CA ALA A 371 -2.45 11.29 -28.15
C ALA A 371 -1.54 10.20 -27.55
N ALA A 372 -0.44 10.60 -26.91
CA ALA A 372 0.46 9.67 -26.23
C ALA A 372 -0.24 8.91 -25.09
N LEU A 373 -1.00 9.61 -24.23
CA LEU A 373 -1.76 8.99 -23.15
C LEU A 373 -2.78 7.98 -23.67
N MET A 374 -3.50 8.29 -24.76
CA MET A 374 -4.45 7.36 -25.37
C MET A 374 -3.75 6.14 -25.97
N ARG A 375 -2.60 6.32 -26.64
CA ARG A 375 -1.77 5.20 -27.12
C ARG A 375 -1.34 4.29 -25.97
N HIS A 376 -0.86 4.86 -24.87
CA HIS A 376 -0.51 4.08 -23.69
C HIS A 376 -1.73 3.39 -23.07
N GLY A 377 -2.86 4.08 -22.91
CA GLY A 377 -4.10 3.49 -22.39
C GLY A 377 -4.56 2.30 -23.24
N LEU A 378 -4.50 2.42 -24.57
CA LEU A 378 -4.82 1.34 -25.50
C LEU A 378 -3.79 0.19 -25.45
N ALA A 379 -2.50 0.50 -25.40
CA ALA A 379 -1.46 -0.50 -25.19
C ALA A 379 -1.63 -1.23 -23.85
N TRP A 380 -2.11 -0.55 -22.82
CA TRP A 380 -2.44 -1.17 -21.54
C TRP A 380 -3.63 -2.13 -21.64
N LEU A 381 -4.67 -1.76 -22.38
CA LEU A 381 -5.78 -2.65 -22.68
C LEU A 381 -5.30 -3.92 -23.42
N SER A 382 -4.24 -3.82 -24.22
CA SER A 382 -3.66 -4.98 -24.93
C SER A 382 -2.62 -5.77 -24.12
N LEU A 383 -2.03 -5.21 -23.06
CA LEU A 383 -0.99 -5.86 -22.26
C LEU A 383 -1.48 -6.99 -21.35
N GLY A 384 -2.79 -7.30 -21.30
CA GLY A 384 -3.22 -8.63 -20.87
C GLY A 384 -4.65 -8.74 -20.32
N PRO A 385 -5.09 -9.97 -20.01
CA PRO A 385 -6.45 -10.29 -19.58
C PRO A 385 -6.90 -9.51 -18.34
N ALA A 386 -5.99 -9.15 -17.42
CA ALA A 386 -6.33 -8.43 -16.21
C ALA A 386 -6.85 -7.01 -16.49
N VAL A 387 -6.29 -6.32 -17.49
CA VAL A 387 -6.71 -4.96 -17.86
C VAL A 387 -7.99 -5.01 -18.68
N ALA A 388 -8.13 -6.00 -19.57
CA ALA A 388 -9.39 -6.24 -20.29
C ALA A 388 -10.54 -6.59 -19.33
N VAL A 389 -10.29 -7.44 -18.32
CA VAL A 389 -11.28 -7.77 -17.27
C VAL A 389 -11.60 -6.53 -16.44
N LEU A 390 -10.60 -5.72 -16.04
CA LEU A 390 -10.88 -4.50 -15.29
C LEU A 390 -11.66 -3.48 -16.13
N GLY A 391 -11.32 -3.33 -17.41
CA GLY A 391 -12.03 -2.47 -18.36
C GLY A 391 -13.47 -2.93 -18.57
N ALA A 392 -13.71 -4.23 -18.73
CA ALA A 392 -15.04 -4.81 -18.82
C ALA A 392 -15.84 -4.64 -17.52
N LEU A 393 -15.20 -4.81 -16.35
CA LEU A 393 -15.84 -4.56 -15.05
C LEU A 393 -16.19 -3.08 -14.88
N LEU A 394 -15.29 -2.16 -15.26
CA LEU A 394 -15.52 -0.72 -15.25
C LEU A 394 -16.69 -0.35 -16.17
N LEU A 395 -16.66 -0.80 -17.42
CA LEU A 395 -17.71 -0.53 -18.40
C LEU A 395 -19.06 -1.10 -17.94
N GLY A 396 -19.08 -2.36 -17.49
CA GLY A 396 -20.29 -2.99 -16.96
C GLY A 396 -20.85 -2.26 -15.73
N CYS A 397 -19.98 -1.74 -14.86
CA CYS A 397 -20.41 -0.95 -13.70
C CYS A 397 -20.90 0.44 -14.09
N ILE A 398 -20.24 1.13 -15.03
CA ILE A 398 -20.68 2.42 -15.56
C ILE A 398 -22.04 2.26 -16.22
N VAL A 399 -22.20 1.29 -17.11
CA VAL A 399 -23.48 0.98 -17.78
C VAL A 399 -24.56 0.69 -16.74
N ARG A 400 -24.28 -0.15 -15.73
CA ARG A 400 -25.24 -0.44 -14.66
C ARG A 400 -25.58 0.78 -13.80
N ALA A 401 -24.61 1.65 -13.52
CA ALA A 401 -24.81 2.88 -12.77
C ALA A 401 -25.61 3.93 -13.56
N CYS A 402 -25.40 4.04 -14.87
CA CYS A 402 -26.19 4.90 -15.75
C CYS A 402 -27.61 4.37 -15.93
N LEU A 403 -27.80 3.05 -15.98
CA LEU A 403 -29.11 2.42 -16.16
C LEU A 403 -29.96 2.36 -14.88
N ARG A 404 -29.35 2.43 -13.70
CA ARG A 404 -30.07 2.50 -12.43
C ARG A 404 -29.94 3.92 -11.87
N SER A 405 -31.04 4.67 -11.90
CA SER A 405 -31.18 6.04 -11.39
C SER A 405 -30.77 6.26 -9.92
N GLY A 406 -30.39 5.20 -9.19
CA GLY A 406 -29.73 5.28 -7.91
C GLY A 406 -28.23 5.03 -8.05
N PHE A 407 -27.45 6.11 -8.16
CA PHE A 407 -26.00 6.07 -7.94
C PHE A 407 -25.75 5.62 -6.50
N ALA A 408 -25.67 4.31 -6.27
CA ALA A 408 -25.51 3.76 -4.94
C ALA A 408 -24.24 4.33 -4.32
N ARG A 409 -24.31 4.77 -3.05
CA ARG A 409 -23.20 5.42 -2.34
C ARG A 409 -21.88 4.63 -2.43
N GLY A 410 -21.95 3.31 -2.65
CA GLY A 410 -20.81 2.40 -2.86
C GLY A 410 -20.06 2.63 -4.17
N THR A 411 -20.76 2.47 -5.30
CA THR A 411 -20.20 2.60 -6.66
C THR A 411 -19.64 3.99 -6.92
N GLY A 412 -20.21 5.01 -6.29
CA GLY A 412 -19.72 6.37 -6.41
C GLY A 412 -18.29 6.56 -5.93
N ALA A 413 -17.90 5.99 -4.79
CA ALA A 413 -16.53 6.13 -4.29
C ALA A 413 -15.50 5.49 -5.22
N ALA A 414 -15.79 4.30 -5.76
CA ALA A 414 -14.90 3.63 -6.71
C ALA A 414 -14.83 4.38 -8.05
N ALA A 415 -15.97 4.87 -8.56
CA ALA A 415 -16.00 5.67 -9.78
C ALA A 415 -15.24 6.99 -9.62
N TRP A 416 -15.46 7.73 -8.52
CA TRP A 416 -14.74 8.97 -8.21
C TRP A 416 -13.24 8.73 -7.99
N LEU A 417 -12.86 7.61 -7.36
CA LEU A 417 -11.45 7.25 -7.23
C LEU A 417 -10.85 7.02 -8.62
N THR A 418 -11.46 6.18 -9.46
CA THR A 418 -10.96 5.92 -10.81
C THR A 418 -10.88 7.19 -11.65
N ALA A 419 -11.96 7.97 -11.70
CA ALA A 419 -11.99 9.22 -12.44
C ALA A 419 -10.95 10.22 -11.92
N GLY A 420 -10.83 10.37 -10.61
CA GLY A 420 -9.83 11.22 -9.98
C GLY A 420 -8.40 10.77 -10.27
N LEU A 421 -8.12 9.46 -10.27
CA LEU A 421 -6.79 8.93 -10.56
C LEU A 421 -6.42 9.15 -12.03
N LEU A 422 -7.37 8.91 -12.95
CA LEU A 422 -7.18 9.17 -14.36
C LEU A 422 -6.98 10.67 -14.65
N ALA A 423 -7.79 11.52 -14.01
CA ALA A 423 -7.67 12.98 -14.11
C ALA A 423 -6.33 13.47 -13.53
N PHE A 424 -5.88 12.91 -12.41
CA PHE A 424 -4.59 13.20 -11.82
C PHE A 424 -3.44 12.84 -12.77
N ILE A 425 -3.42 11.62 -13.30
CA ILE A 425 -2.40 11.17 -14.27
C ILE A 425 -2.43 12.06 -15.52
N ALA A 426 -3.62 12.33 -16.07
CA ALA A 426 -3.75 13.21 -17.22
C ALA A 426 -3.23 14.61 -16.92
N SER A 427 -3.54 15.17 -15.74
CA SER A 427 -3.08 16.52 -15.35
C SER A 427 -1.56 16.61 -15.28
N ILE A 428 -0.86 15.57 -14.81
CA ILE A 428 0.61 15.56 -14.79
C ILE A 428 1.15 15.75 -16.20
N PHE A 429 0.67 14.98 -17.19
CA PHE A 429 1.24 15.04 -18.53
C PHE A 429 0.70 16.15 -19.41
N VAL A 430 -0.56 16.55 -19.22
CA VAL A 430 -1.23 17.53 -20.07
C VAL A 430 -0.99 18.95 -19.57
N LEU A 431 -0.78 19.14 -18.26
CA LEU A 431 -0.65 20.48 -17.66
C LEU A 431 0.76 20.80 -17.16
N THR A 432 1.75 19.92 -17.34
CA THR A 432 3.13 20.17 -16.91
C THR A 432 4.14 19.71 -17.97
N ASP A 433 5.39 20.15 -17.84
CA ASP A 433 6.49 19.77 -18.73
C ASP A 433 6.85 18.26 -18.68
N GLU A 434 6.19 17.49 -17.81
CA GLU A 434 6.24 16.04 -17.82
C GLU A 434 5.64 15.43 -19.10
N ALA A 435 4.91 16.21 -19.91
CA ALA A 435 4.44 15.86 -21.26
C ALA A 435 5.50 15.14 -22.10
N ARG A 436 6.77 15.60 -22.02
CA ARG A 436 7.91 15.00 -22.74
C ARG A 436 8.09 13.51 -22.45
N PHE A 437 7.80 13.07 -21.22
CA PHE A 437 7.94 11.67 -20.85
C PHE A 437 6.80 10.79 -21.36
N ALA A 438 5.62 11.38 -21.57
CA ALA A 438 4.54 10.71 -22.29
C ALA A 438 4.88 10.58 -23.78
N LEU A 439 5.42 11.64 -24.39
CA LEU A 439 5.81 11.63 -25.80
C LEU A 439 6.95 10.65 -26.12
N ASN A 440 7.82 10.39 -25.13
CA ASN A 440 8.93 9.44 -25.24
C ASN A 440 8.60 8.00 -24.76
N ASP A 441 7.33 7.71 -24.49
CA ASP A 441 6.84 6.40 -24.06
C ASP A 441 7.43 5.84 -22.73
N GLN A 442 7.91 6.69 -21.81
CA GLN A 442 8.65 6.25 -20.62
C GLN A 442 7.80 6.12 -19.34
N THR A 443 6.95 7.12 -19.07
CA THR A 443 6.37 7.31 -17.72
C THR A 443 4.89 6.94 -17.58
N PRO A 444 4.00 7.14 -18.58
CA PRO A 444 2.56 6.94 -18.39
C PRO A 444 2.20 5.56 -17.85
N SER A 445 2.79 4.51 -18.42
CA SER A 445 2.58 3.13 -17.97
C SER A 445 2.89 2.93 -16.49
N ARG A 446 3.95 3.57 -15.99
CA ARG A 446 4.39 3.42 -14.60
C ARG A 446 3.44 4.11 -13.62
N LEU A 447 2.86 5.25 -14.00
CA LEU A 447 1.84 5.91 -13.18
C LEU A 447 0.52 5.11 -13.13
N PHE A 448 0.14 4.44 -14.22
CA PHE A 448 -1.00 3.52 -14.18
C PHE A 448 -0.80 2.38 -13.18
N LEU A 449 0.39 1.77 -13.14
CA LEU A 449 0.71 0.72 -12.16
C LEU A 449 0.49 1.16 -10.70
N GLN A 450 0.78 2.42 -10.38
CA GLN A 450 0.66 2.94 -9.01
C GLN A 450 -0.80 2.97 -8.51
N GLY A 451 -1.74 3.32 -9.40
CA GLY A 451 -3.17 3.38 -9.07
C GLY A 451 -3.95 2.10 -9.33
N LEU A 452 -3.49 1.24 -10.26
CA LEU A 452 -4.26 0.12 -10.78
C LEU A 452 -4.74 -0.89 -9.71
N PRO A 453 -3.90 -1.40 -8.79
CA PRO A 453 -4.37 -2.36 -7.81
C PRO A 453 -5.32 -1.72 -6.79
N ALA A 454 -5.18 -0.42 -6.52
CA ALA A 454 -6.09 0.34 -5.67
C ALA A 454 -7.46 0.55 -6.33
N MET A 455 -7.51 0.84 -7.63
CA MET A 455 -8.76 0.87 -8.40
C MET A 455 -9.43 -0.51 -8.40
N MET A 456 -8.66 -1.56 -8.65
CA MET A 456 -9.17 -2.93 -8.63
C MET A 456 -9.76 -3.29 -7.27
N LEU A 457 -9.07 -2.94 -6.17
CA LEU A 457 -9.58 -3.08 -4.81
C LEU A 457 -10.91 -2.35 -4.62
N ALA A 458 -10.98 -1.07 -5.03
CA ALA A 458 -12.18 -0.27 -4.90
C ALA A 458 -13.36 -0.89 -5.64
N TRP A 459 -13.18 -1.26 -6.92
CA TRP A 459 -14.23 -1.84 -7.76
C TRP A 459 -14.70 -3.22 -7.28
N ILE A 460 -13.77 -4.11 -6.94
CA ILE A 460 -14.12 -5.46 -6.47
C ILE A 460 -14.74 -5.43 -5.07
N GLY A 461 -14.31 -4.46 -4.24
CA GLY A 461 -14.80 -4.22 -2.89
C GLY A 461 -16.13 -3.47 -2.83
N VAL A 462 -16.59 -2.87 -3.92
CA VAL A 462 -17.94 -2.30 -3.98
C VAL A 462 -18.97 -3.43 -3.88
N GLU A 463 -19.80 -3.35 -2.85
CA GLU A 463 -20.95 -4.22 -2.68
C GLU A 463 -22.02 -3.83 -3.71
N GLN A 464 -22.47 -4.80 -4.53
CA GLN A 464 -23.31 -4.52 -5.70
C GLN A 464 -24.77 -4.20 -5.37
N ASP A 465 -25.21 -4.42 -4.13
CA ASP A 465 -26.60 -4.29 -3.76
C ASP A 465 -26.73 -3.40 -2.53
N GLY A 466 -27.44 -2.27 -2.68
CA GLY A 466 -27.86 -1.40 -1.56
C GLY A 466 -28.78 -2.07 -0.53
N ARG A 467 -28.82 -3.41 -0.52
CA ARG A 467 -29.35 -4.27 0.53
C ARG A 467 -28.11 -4.92 1.14
N GLY A 468 -27.57 -4.33 2.21
CA GLY A 468 -26.31 -4.77 2.83
C GLY A 468 -26.19 -6.30 2.91
N SER A 469 -25.00 -6.79 2.59
CA SER A 469 -24.60 -8.18 2.33
C SER A 469 -24.64 -8.60 0.85
N CYS A 470 -23.50 -9.15 0.39
CA CYS A 470 -23.38 -10.16 -0.66
C CYS A 470 -24.41 -11.29 -0.48
N ARG A 471 -25.69 -11.02 -0.74
CA ARG A 471 -26.68 -12.06 -0.97
C ARG A 471 -26.32 -12.67 -2.31
N THR A 472 -25.85 -13.92 -2.28
CA THR A 472 -25.89 -14.75 -3.48
C THR A 472 -27.32 -14.73 -3.98
N MET A 473 -27.53 -14.20 -5.20
CA MET A 473 -28.73 -14.47 -5.97
C MET A 473 -28.84 -16.00 -6.08
N SER A 474 -29.80 -16.55 -5.35
CA SER A 474 -30.29 -17.92 -5.51
C SER A 474 -31.17 -17.99 -6.74
#